data_AF-A0A7C4ZAM4-F1
#
_entry.id   AF-A0A7C4ZAM4-F1
#
_cell.length_a   1.000
_cell.length_b   1.000
_cell.length_c   1.000
_cell.angle_alpha   90.00
_cell.angle_beta   90.00
_cell.angle_gamma   90.00
#
_symmetry.space_group_name_H-M   'P 1'
#
loop_
_entity.id
_entity.type
_entity.pdbx_description
1 polymer ?
#
loop_
_entity_poly.entity_id
_entity_poly.type
_entity_poly.pdbx_seq_one_letter_code
_entity_poly.pdbx_strand_id
1 'polypeptide(L)'
;MRTWEQPREESWRLLVGIVDRQLFVLVNGTEAIGTVDLPVVAGSQARASLHRPLPVGGRGPVSLGARGADLVVSRLRLARDIHYVGDDGREPFPHGIRHPVELGPDEFFVLGDNSTNSYDSRCWKAGPTVQRDLLVGKAFFVHLPSRVVQGRLLGRDWNAQLPDWQRIHWLP
;
A
#
# COMPACT_ATOMS: atom_id res chain seq x y z
N MET A 1 -44.59 -17.11 32.54
CA MET A 1 -44.71 -17.06 31.07
C MET A 1 -43.97 -15.80 30.61
N ARG A 2 -42.72 -15.93 30.16
CA ARG A 2 -41.93 -14.78 29.66
C ARG A 2 -42.29 -14.59 28.19
N THR A 3 -42.94 -13.48 27.86
CA THR A 3 -43.19 -13.04 26.49
C THR A 3 -41.85 -12.77 25.83
N TRP A 4 -41.49 -13.59 24.84
CA TRP A 4 -40.35 -13.33 23.96
C TRP A 4 -40.77 -12.21 23.00
N GLU A 5 -40.13 -11.05 23.09
CA GLU A 5 -40.24 -10.02 22.05
C GLU A 5 -39.70 -10.61 20.74
N GLN A 6 -40.38 -10.35 19.62
CA GLN A 6 -39.88 -10.75 18.31
C GLN A 6 -38.49 -10.12 18.09
N PRO A 7 -37.51 -10.88 17.56
CA PRO A 7 -36.21 -10.32 17.23
C PRO A 7 -36.42 -9.18 16.24
N ARG A 8 -35.92 -7.99 16.59
CA ARG A 8 -35.98 -6.84 15.69
C ARG A 8 -35.10 -7.16 14.48
N GLU A 9 -35.72 -7.35 13.31
CA GLU A 9 -35.00 -7.44 12.03
C GLU A 9 -34.47 -6.06 11.63
N GLU A 10 -33.47 -5.57 12.35
CA GLU A 10 -32.80 -4.32 12.02
C GLU A 10 -31.57 -4.62 11.16
N SER A 11 -31.54 -4.05 9.96
CA SER A 11 -30.41 -4.16 9.04
C SER A 11 -29.44 -3.00 9.25
N TRP A 12 -28.17 -3.33 9.45
CA TRP A 12 -27.10 -2.35 9.66
C TRP A 12 -26.07 -2.43 8.53
N ARG A 13 -25.61 -1.28 8.04
CA ARG A 13 -24.44 -1.19 7.18
C ARG A 13 -23.24 -0.82 8.02
N LEU A 14 -22.30 -1.75 8.15
CA LEU A 14 -21.04 -1.51 8.84
C LEU A 14 -19.92 -1.30 7.83
N LEU A 15 -19.09 -0.29 8.06
CA LEU A 15 -17.81 -0.13 7.40
C LEU A 15 -16.74 0.01 8.46
N VAL A 16 -15.70 -0.82 8.37
CA VAL A 16 -14.54 -0.77 9.26
C VAL A 16 -13.31 -0.63 8.38
N GLY A 17 -12.45 0.33 8.70
CA GLY A 17 -11.22 0.56 7.96
C GLY A 17 -10.05 0.85 8.89
N ILE A 18 -8.85 0.43 8.45
CA ILE A 18 -7.59 0.79 9.07
C ILE A 18 -6.71 1.37 7.95
N VAL A 19 -6.45 2.67 8.00
CA VAL A 19 -5.64 3.42 7.02
C VAL A 19 -4.67 4.30 7.79
N ASP A 20 -3.38 4.31 7.43
CA ASP A 20 -2.37 5.15 8.11
C ASP A 20 -2.35 5.01 9.64
N ARG A 21 -2.54 3.77 10.14
CA ARG A 21 -2.68 3.41 11.57
C ARG A 21 -3.93 3.98 12.24
N GLN A 22 -4.88 4.50 11.49
CA GLN A 22 -6.13 5.04 12.01
C GLN A 22 -7.25 4.04 11.79
N LEU A 23 -7.85 3.57 12.89
CA LEU A 23 -9.07 2.76 12.88
C LEU A 23 -10.28 3.68 12.85
N PHE A 24 -11.22 3.40 11.96
CA PHE A 24 -12.52 4.05 11.93
C PHE A 24 -13.63 3.03 11.71
N VAL A 25 -14.80 3.33 12.29
CA VAL A 25 -16.01 2.50 12.18
C VAL A 25 -17.18 3.40 11.81
N LEU A 26 -17.88 3.06 10.73
CA LEU A 26 -19.14 3.70 10.36
C LEU A 26 -20.30 2.72 10.53
N VAL A 27 -21.38 3.22 11.11
CA VAL A 27 -22.68 2.55 11.21
C VAL A 27 -23.68 3.36 10.40
N ASN A 28 -24.25 2.74 9.37
CA ASN A 28 -25.17 3.38 8.43
C ASN A 28 -24.61 4.65 7.77
N GLY A 29 -23.29 4.73 7.62
CA GLY A 29 -22.59 5.87 7.01
C GLY A 29 -22.22 6.98 7.99
N THR A 30 -22.54 6.84 9.29
CA THR A 30 -22.15 7.78 10.35
C THR A 30 -21.01 7.18 11.17
N GLU A 31 -19.99 7.97 11.47
CA GLU A 31 -18.87 7.56 12.30
C GLU A 31 -19.34 7.24 13.74
N ALA A 32 -19.06 6.03 14.20
CA ALA A 32 -19.59 5.52 15.47
C ALA A 32 -18.67 5.75 16.66
N ILE A 33 -17.35 5.77 16.45
CA ILE A 33 -16.34 5.83 17.54
C ILE A 33 -15.29 6.93 17.34
N GLY A 34 -15.44 7.79 16.33
CA GLY A 34 -14.36 8.66 15.89
C GLY A 34 -13.20 7.87 15.27
N THR A 35 -12.15 8.59 14.87
CA THR A 35 -10.93 7.99 14.33
C THR A 35 -9.96 7.72 15.49
N VAL A 36 -9.51 6.47 15.61
CA VAL A 36 -8.64 6.02 16.71
C VAL A 36 -7.26 5.70 16.16
N ASP A 37 -6.23 6.40 16.64
CA ASP A 37 -4.84 6.07 16.32
C ASP A 37 -4.41 4.75 17.01
N LEU A 38 -3.96 3.80 16.22
CA LEU A 38 -3.40 2.54 16.70
C LEU A 38 -1.98 2.75 17.27
N PRO A 39 -1.53 1.98 18.26
CA PRO A 39 -0.18 2.11 18.82
C PRO A 39 0.91 1.86 17.77
N VAL A 40 2.06 2.52 17.91
CA VAL A 40 3.23 2.28 17.04
C VAL A 40 3.77 0.88 17.30
N VAL A 41 3.82 0.07 16.26
CA VAL A 41 4.40 -1.27 16.33
C VAL A 41 5.92 -1.14 16.19
N ALA A 42 6.63 -1.03 17.32
CA ALA A 42 8.08 -1.02 17.36
C ALA A 42 8.61 -2.46 17.18
N GLY A 43 9.23 -2.75 16.03
CA GLY A 43 9.96 -4.00 15.79
C GLY A 43 9.32 -4.98 14.79
N SER A 44 10.17 -5.72 14.08
CA SER A 44 9.80 -6.69 13.04
C SER A 44 9.01 -7.90 13.56
N GLN A 45 9.26 -8.34 14.80
CA GLN A 45 8.54 -9.46 15.42
C GLN A 45 7.06 -9.16 15.69
N ALA A 46 6.69 -7.88 15.87
CA ALA A 46 5.32 -7.49 16.15
C ALA A 46 4.45 -7.33 14.89
N ARG A 47 5.05 -7.30 13.69
CA ARG A 47 4.33 -7.40 12.41
C ARG A 47 3.90 -8.83 12.10
N ALA A 48 4.71 -9.83 12.44
CA ALA A 48 4.37 -11.25 12.26
C ALA A 48 3.15 -11.68 13.11
N SER A 49 2.92 -11.03 14.26
CA SER A 49 1.74 -11.25 15.09
C SER A 49 0.41 -10.82 14.48
N LEU A 50 0.39 -10.04 13.38
CA LEU A 50 -0.84 -9.69 12.66
C LEU A 50 -1.48 -10.89 11.95
N HIS A 51 -0.75 -11.99 11.76
CA HIS A 51 -1.25 -13.25 11.18
C HIS A 51 -1.58 -14.32 12.23
N ARG A 52 -1.37 -14.04 13.52
CA ARG A 52 -1.66 -15.00 14.59
C ARG A 52 -3.16 -14.99 14.90
N PRO A 53 -3.79 -16.15 15.20
CA PRO A 53 -5.19 -16.18 15.61
C PRO A 53 -5.43 -15.21 16.77
N LEU A 54 -6.41 -14.33 16.60
CA LEU A 54 -6.81 -13.38 17.64
C LEU A 54 -7.28 -14.14 18.88
N PRO A 55 -7.08 -13.61 20.10
CA PRO A 55 -7.49 -14.25 21.37
C PRO A 55 -8.98 -14.64 21.43
N VAL A 56 -9.80 -14.00 20.58
CA VAL A 56 -11.26 -14.20 20.44
C VAL A 56 -11.66 -15.30 19.45
N GLY A 57 -10.73 -16.15 18.99
CA GLY A 57 -11.08 -17.34 18.19
C GLY A 57 -11.24 -17.08 16.69
N GLY A 58 -10.51 -16.11 16.14
CA GLY A 58 -10.48 -15.82 14.71
C GLY A 58 -9.33 -16.52 13.97
N ARG A 59 -9.57 -17.03 12.76
CA ARG A 59 -8.52 -17.53 11.85
C ARG A 59 -8.36 -16.54 10.69
N GLY A 60 -7.30 -15.74 10.70
CA GLY A 60 -6.95 -14.85 9.59
C GLY A 60 -7.04 -13.35 9.91
N PRO A 61 -6.73 -12.48 8.93
CA PRO A 61 -6.56 -11.03 9.14
C PRO A 61 -7.85 -10.27 9.48
N VAL A 62 -9.02 -10.87 9.23
CA VAL A 62 -10.33 -10.32 9.58
C VAL A 62 -11.17 -11.44 10.19
N SER A 63 -11.93 -11.14 11.24
CA SER A 63 -12.85 -12.08 11.88
C SER A 63 -14.10 -11.35 12.37
N LEU A 64 -15.26 -12.00 12.24
CA LEU A 64 -16.55 -11.49 12.70
C LEU A 64 -17.10 -12.45 13.75
N GLY A 65 -17.65 -11.90 14.84
CA GLY A 65 -18.22 -12.68 15.93
C GLY A 65 -19.44 -11.99 16.54
N ALA A 66 -20.33 -12.78 17.12
CA ALA A 66 -21.53 -12.32 17.80
C ALA A 66 -21.60 -12.93 19.20
N ARG A 67 -22.19 -12.21 20.17
CA ARG A 67 -22.47 -12.74 21.50
C ARG A 67 -23.88 -12.32 21.91
N GLY A 68 -24.73 -13.30 22.21
CA GLY A 68 -26.11 -13.06 22.67
C GLY A 68 -27.06 -12.56 21.57
N ALA A 69 -26.71 -12.73 20.30
CA ALA A 69 -27.55 -12.37 19.15
C ALA A 69 -27.30 -13.33 17.99
N ASP A 70 -28.36 -13.62 17.24
CA ASP A 70 -28.27 -14.29 15.94
C ASP A 70 -28.06 -13.22 14.86
N LEU A 71 -27.04 -13.39 14.01
CA LEU A 71 -26.67 -12.43 12.98
C LEU A 71 -26.60 -13.11 11.61
N VAL A 72 -27.10 -12.42 10.59
CA VAL A 72 -26.87 -12.76 9.18
C VAL A 72 -25.98 -11.70 8.55
N VAL A 73 -24.78 -12.10 8.11
CA VAL A 73 -23.86 -11.22 7.39
C VAL A 73 -24.12 -11.35 5.90
N SER A 74 -24.51 -10.26 5.25
CA SER A 74 -24.70 -10.21 3.80
C SER A 74 -23.83 -9.12 3.17
N ARG A 75 -23.49 -9.28 1.89
CA ARG A 75 -22.73 -8.29 1.09
C ARG A 75 -21.36 -7.93 1.70
N LEU A 76 -20.69 -8.90 2.33
CA LEU A 76 -19.33 -8.72 2.86
C LEU A 76 -18.36 -8.36 1.73
N ARG A 77 -17.66 -7.22 1.88
CA ARG A 77 -16.57 -6.80 1.00
C ARG A 77 -15.33 -6.56 1.85
N LEU A 78 -14.20 -7.08 1.40
CA LEU A 78 -12.91 -6.86 2.03
C LEU A 78 -11.99 -6.18 1.02
N ALA A 79 -11.76 -4.88 1.22
CA ALA A 79 -10.69 -4.17 0.54
C ALA A 79 -9.42 -4.31 1.39
N ARG A 80 -8.34 -4.73 0.76
CA ARG A 80 -7.04 -4.89 1.38
C ARG A 80 -6.01 -4.39 0.40
N ASP A 81 -4.98 -3.75 0.93
CA ASP A 81 -3.87 -3.33 0.10
C ASP A 81 -3.15 -4.56 -0.46
N ILE A 82 -2.71 -4.47 -1.71
CA ILE A 82 -1.86 -5.47 -2.33
C ILE A 82 -0.44 -5.09 -1.91
N HIS A 83 -0.06 -5.51 -0.70
CA HIS A 83 1.33 -5.39 -0.26
C HIS A 83 2.22 -6.22 -1.19
N TYR A 84 3.24 -5.54 -1.74
CA TYR A 84 4.41 -5.99 -2.50
C TYR A 84 4.33 -7.37 -3.16
N VAL A 85 4.36 -7.34 -4.51
CA VAL A 85 4.64 -8.43 -5.46
C VAL A 85 5.26 -9.64 -4.77
N GLY A 86 4.41 -10.51 -4.26
CA GLY A 86 4.77 -11.80 -3.71
C GLY A 86 4.12 -12.84 -4.58
N ASP A 87 4.93 -13.69 -5.20
CA ASP A 87 4.56 -14.88 -5.98
C ASP A 87 3.24 -14.78 -6.75
N ASP A 88 2.97 -13.63 -7.38
CA ASP A 88 1.83 -13.45 -8.27
C ASP A 88 2.00 -14.21 -9.59
N GLY A 89 3.05 -15.04 -9.66
CA GLY A 89 3.45 -15.85 -10.80
C GLY A 89 3.94 -15.04 -12.00
N ARG A 90 4.06 -13.70 -11.87
CA ARG A 90 4.42 -12.84 -13.00
C ARG A 90 5.90 -12.87 -13.29
N GLU A 91 6.74 -13.08 -12.27
CA GLU A 91 8.20 -12.98 -12.42
C GLU A 91 8.93 -14.23 -11.90
N PRO A 92 9.78 -14.88 -12.72
CA PRO A 92 10.39 -16.17 -12.40
C PRO A 92 11.50 -16.15 -11.33
N PHE A 93 11.93 -14.98 -10.85
CA PHE A 93 13.08 -14.83 -9.93
C PHE A 93 12.74 -14.00 -8.69
N PRO A 94 11.95 -14.50 -7.72
CA PRO A 94 11.39 -13.70 -6.61
C PRO A 94 12.40 -13.42 -5.47
N HIS A 95 13.44 -12.64 -5.75
CA HIS A 95 14.50 -12.33 -4.79
C HIS A 95 14.00 -11.44 -3.65
N GLY A 96 14.42 -11.71 -2.41
CA GLY A 96 14.08 -10.87 -1.25
C GLY A 96 12.62 -10.98 -0.78
N ILE A 97 11.80 -11.82 -1.44
CA ILE A 97 10.37 -12.00 -1.12
C ILE A 97 10.18 -13.13 -0.11
N ARG A 98 10.68 -14.33 -0.43
CA ARG A 98 10.54 -15.53 0.42
C ARG A 98 11.72 -15.73 1.36
N HIS A 99 12.89 -15.29 0.94
CA HIS A 99 14.15 -15.41 1.66
C HIS A 99 14.90 -14.08 1.58
N PRO A 100 15.64 -13.70 2.63
CA PRO A 100 16.49 -12.50 2.59
C PRO A 100 17.57 -12.67 1.51
N VAL A 101 17.95 -11.55 0.89
CA VAL A 101 19.13 -11.46 0.03
C VAL A 101 20.29 -10.97 0.88
N GLU A 102 21.38 -11.73 0.90
CA GLU A 102 22.64 -11.29 1.51
C GLU A 102 23.38 -10.38 0.53
N LEU A 103 23.89 -9.25 1.02
CA LEU A 103 24.60 -8.27 0.20
C LEU A 103 26.09 -8.25 0.56
N GLY A 104 26.93 -8.20 -0.46
CA GLY A 104 28.33 -7.82 -0.33
C GLY A 104 28.52 -6.35 0.08
N PRO A 105 29.75 -5.95 0.46
CA PRO A 105 30.06 -4.58 0.92
C PRO A 105 29.82 -3.47 -0.14
N ASP A 106 29.82 -3.86 -1.42
CA ASP A 106 29.65 -2.99 -2.59
C ASP A 106 28.38 -3.33 -3.39
N GLU A 107 27.47 -4.10 -2.82
CA GLU A 107 26.23 -4.51 -3.48
C GLU A 107 25.03 -3.77 -2.93
N PHE A 108 24.09 -3.48 -3.83
CA PHE A 108 22.85 -2.78 -3.52
C PHE A 108 21.67 -3.60 -4.01
N PHE A 109 20.64 -3.70 -3.17
CA PHE A 109 19.32 -4.19 -3.57
C PHE A 109 18.42 -2.98 -3.82
N VAL A 110 18.00 -2.76 -5.07
CA VAL A 110 17.28 -1.55 -5.49
C VAL A 110 15.82 -1.86 -5.77
N LEU A 111 14.93 -0.96 -5.32
CA LEU A 111 13.48 -1.12 -5.41
C LEU A 111 12.85 0.10 -6.06
N GLY A 112 11.91 -0.13 -6.97
CA GLY A 112 11.03 0.92 -7.46
C GLY A 112 9.92 1.26 -6.48
N ASP A 113 9.55 2.54 -6.47
CA ASP A 113 8.41 3.07 -5.72
C ASP A 113 7.08 2.45 -6.18
N ASN A 114 6.87 2.35 -7.49
CA ASN A 114 5.73 1.68 -8.09
C ASN A 114 5.96 0.18 -8.15
N SER A 115 5.86 -0.46 -7.00
CA SER A 115 6.28 -1.85 -6.82
C SER A 115 5.61 -2.85 -7.74
N THR A 116 4.35 -2.64 -8.14
CA THR A 116 3.60 -3.51 -9.07
C THR A 116 4.00 -3.34 -10.53
N ASN A 117 4.71 -2.26 -10.86
CA ASN A 117 5.14 -1.92 -12.21
C ASN A 117 6.63 -1.56 -12.27
N SER A 118 7.43 -2.15 -11.40
CA SER A 118 8.88 -1.98 -11.38
C SER A 118 9.56 -3.29 -11.72
N TYR A 119 10.44 -3.25 -12.73
CA TYR A 119 11.36 -4.34 -13.03
C TYR A 119 12.67 -4.07 -12.30
N ASP A 120 12.79 -4.55 -11.07
CA ASP A 120 13.88 -4.23 -10.15
C ASP A 120 14.54 -5.49 -9.57
N SER A 121 15.39 -5.31 -8.53
CA SER A 121 16.14 -6.38 -7.88
C SER A 121 15.30 -7.58 -7.45
N ARG A 122 13.98 -7.42 -7.27
CA ARG A 122 13.07 -8.51 -6.90
C ARG A 122 12.80 -9.51 -8.02
N CYS A 123 13.10 -9.20 -9.28
CA CYS A 123 12.71 -10.02 -10.43
C CYS A 123 13.80 -10.21 -11.50
N TRP A 124 14.96 -9.58 -11.35
CA TRP A 124 16.04 -9.67 -12.33
C TRP A 124 16.65 -11.06 -12.43
N LYS A 125 16.73 -11.57 -13.67
CA LYS A 125 17.35 -12.85 -14.00
C LYS A 125 18.86 -12.88 -13.72
N ALA A 126 19.54 -11.75 -13.94
CA ALA A 126 20.99 -11.66 -13.80
C ALA A 126 21.46 -11.74 -12.34
N GLY A 127 20.54 -11.55 -11.40
CA GLY A 127 20.82 -11.52 -9.96
C GLY A 127 20.12 -10.35 -9.29
N PRO A 128 19.99 -10.38 -7.96
CA PRO A 128 19.25 -9.38 -7.21
C PRO A 128 20.02 -8.08 -6.94
N THR A 129 21.32 -8.03 -7.24
CA THR A 129 22.19 -6.94 -6.77
C THR A 129 22.69 -6.06 -7.91
N VAL A 130 22.91 -4.80 -7.58
CA VAL A 130 23.66 -3.83 -8.39
C VAL A 130 25.01 -3.60 -7.71
N GLN A 131 26.09 -3.71 -8.46
CA GLN A 131 27.43 -3.38 -7.97
C GLN A 131 27.62 -1.86 -7.86
N ARG A 132 28.41 -1.41 -6.88
CA ARG A 132 28.64 0.02 -6.59
C ARG A 132 29.15 0.80 -7.80
N ASP A 133 29.97 0.18 -8.64
CA ASP A 133 30.55 0.77 -9.84
C ASP A 133 29.52 1.03 -10.97
N LEU A 134 28.34 0.40 -10.90
CA LEU A 134 27.22 0.66 -11.80
C LEU A 134 26.36 1.85 -11.36
N LEU A 135 26.57 2.40 -10.15
CA LEU A 135 25.82 3.55 -9.67
C LEU A 135 26.40 4.85 -10.26
N VAL A 136 25.59 5.55 -11.04
CA VAL A 136 25.98 6.83 -11.66
C VAL A 136 25.94 8.00 -10.65
N GLY A 137 24.94 8.03 -9.78
CA GLY A 137 24.77 9.11 -8.80
C GLY A 137 23.42 9.11 -8.09
N LYS A 138 23.21 10.10 -7.23
CA LYS A 138 21.93 10.33 -6.50
C LYS A 138 21.07 11.31 -7.28
N ALA A 139 19.77 11.03 -7.43
CA ALA A 139 18.81 12.02 -7.92
C ALA A 139 18.76 13.23 -6.96
N PHE A 140 18.97 14.44 -7.48
CA PHE A 140 19.12 15.65 -6.67
C PHE A 140 18.09 16.76 -6.98
N PHE A 141 17.25 16.59 -8.01
CA PHE A 141 16.06 17.40 -8.24
C PHE A 141 15.01 16.60 -9.02
N VAL A 142 13.77 17.10 -9.00
CA VAL A 142 12.68 16.67 -9.86
C VAL A 142 12.29 17.84 -10.74
N HIS A 143 12.17 17.62 -12.05
CA HIS A 143 11.50 18.57 -12.94
C HIS A 143 10.18 17.96 -13.41
N LEU A 144 9.06 18.63 -13.16
CA LEU A 144 7.77 18.22 -13.72
C LEU A 144 7.71 18.57 -15.22
N PRO A 145 6.68 18.14 -15.96
CA PRO A 145 6.64 18.30 -17.42
C PRO A 145 6.88 19.75 -17.85
N SER A 146 7.82 19.91 -18.78
CA SER A 146 8.10 21.16 -19.47
C SER A 146 6.84 21.74 -20.09
N ARG A 147 6.72 23.07 -20.12
CA ARG A 147 5.60 23.71 -20.79
C ARG A 147 5.85 23.74 -22.29
N VAL A 148 4.83 23.42 -23.07
CA VAL A 148 4.85 23.67 -24.51
C VAL A 148 4.61 25.16 -24.72
N VAL A 149 5.64 25.87 -25.17
CA VAL A 149 5.54 27.26 -25.60
C VAL A 149 5.37 27.26 -27.11
N GLN A 150 4.32 27.94 -27.57
CA GLN A 150 4.00 28.11 -28.99
C GLN A 150 4.29 29.56 -29.37
N GLY A 151 4.84 29.76 -30.56
CA GLY A 151 5.12 31.09 -31.08
C GLY A 151 5.13 31.12 -32.60
N ARG A 152 5.19 32.33 -33.14
CA ARG A 152 5.34 32.57 -34.57
C ARG A 152 6.55 33.47 -34.80
N LEU A 153 7.51 33.01 -35.59
CA LEU A 153 8.71 33.77 -35.94
C LEU A 153 8.94 33.68 -37.45
N LEU A 154 9.13 34.82 -38.11
CA LEU A 154 9.31 34.91 -39.58
C LEU A 154 8.21 34.18 -40.38
N GLY A 155 6.96 34.26 -39.93
CA GLY A 155 5.81 33.62 -40.58
C GLY A 155 5.72 32.10 -40.40
N ARG A 156 6.61 31.48 -39.60
CA ARG A 156 6.55 30.06 -39.26
C ARG A 156 6.09 29.88 -37.82
N ASP A 157 5.14 28.98 -37.64
CA ASP A 157 4.74 28.52 -36.32
C ASP A 157 5.81 27.58 -35.75
N TRP A 158 6.12 27.73 -34.48
CA TRP A 158 7.07 26.89 -33.76
C TRP A 158 6.52 26.54 -32.39
N ASN A 159 6.84 25.32 -31.94
CA ASN A 159 6.51 24.82 -30.61
C ASN A 159 7.80 24.30 -29.97
N ALA A 160 8.08 24.68 -28.73
CA ALA A 160 9.21 24.17 -27.97
C ALA A 160 8.76 23.75 -26.57
N GLN A 161 9.31 22.64 -26.08
CA GLN A 161 9.20 22.27 -24.67
C GLN A 161 10.28 23.03 -23.89
N LEU A 162 9.88 24.02 -23.11
CA LEU A 162 10.80 24.78 -22.27
C LEU A 162 10.69 24.32 -20.81
N PRO A 163 11.83 24.16 -20.11
CA PRO A 163 11.82 23.89 -18.68
C PRO A 163 11.01 24.96 -17.94
N ASP A 164 10.12 24.51 -17.06
CA ASP A 164 9.43 25.39 -16.14
C ASP A 164 10.21 25.45 -14.84
N TRP A 165 11.01 26.51 -14.66
CA TRP A 165 11.85 26.69 -13.48
C TRP A 165 11.06 26.68 -12.16
N GLN A 166 9.77 27.04 -12.19
CA GLN A 166 8.89 26.99 -11.00
C GLN A 166 8.48 25.57 -10.61
N ARG A 167 8.67 24.61 -11.51
CA ARG A 167 8.33 23.20 -11.34
C ARG A 167 9.57 22.31 -11.17
N ILE A 168 10.70 22.93 -10.86
CA ILE A 168 11.92 22.25 -10.46
C ILE A 168 11.98 22.29 -8.93
N HIS A 169 12.03 21.11 -8.33
CA HIS A 169 12.12 20.94 -6.89
C HIS A 169 13.43 20.22 -6.56
N TRP A 170 14.29 20.85 -5.76
CA TRP A 170 15.52 20.23 -5.27
C TRP A 170 15.18 19.18 -4.21
N LEU A 171 15.88 18.05 -4.29
CA LEU A 171 15.73 16.97 -3.33
C LEU A 171 16.77 17.13 -2.22
N PRO A 172 16.40 16.95 -0.95
CA PRO A 172 17.32 17.05 0.19
C PRO A 172 18.40 15.96 0.20
#